data_AF-A0A9Y1LQF7-F1
#
_entry.id   AF-A0A9Y1LQF7-F1
#
_cell.length_a   1.000
_cell.length_b   1.000
_cell.length_c   1.000
_cell.angle_alpha   90.00
_cell.angle_beta   90.00
_cell.angle_gamma   90.00
#
_symmetry.space_group_name_H-M   'P 1'
#
loop_
_entity.id
_entity.type
_entity.pdbx_description
1 polymer ?
#
loop_
_entity_poly.entity_id
_entity_poly.type
_entity_poly.pdbx_seq_one_letter_code
_entity_poly.pdbx_strand_id
1 'polypeptide(L)'
;DNGFHLWDSHAIMIYFMEKYGKDSSLYPKDIESRALVNQRLFFDGSDLFARHIGVVGPLLFRDATELTEKDIKLVAEHYDIVEHFLEGTKFIAGNEVTIADISIWCTITNISTYSPVDLEKFPNIKAWYKRMEALPYAHFNTLGGKLFAEVMAKYIKK
;
A
#
# COMPACT_ATOMS: atom_id res chain seq x y z
N ASP A 1 -16.63 -11.15 -13.05
CA ASP A 1 -16.39 -10.94 -14.49
C ASP A 1 -17.10 -12.03 -15.31
N ASN A 2 -18.28 -11.74 -15.88
CA ASN A 2 -19.07 -12.70 -16.67
C ASN A 2 -19.31 -14.06 -15.97
N GLY A 3 -19.71 -14.04 -14.70
CA GLY A 3 -19.90 -15.26 -13.89
C GLY A 3 -18.62 -15.82 -13.24
N PHE A 4 -17.43 -15.27 -13.55
CA PHE A 4 -16.21 -15.55 -12.80
C PHE A 4 -16.15 -14.68 -11.53
N HIS A 5 -15.95 -15.33 -10.38
CA HIS A 5 -15.83 -14.70 -9.07
C HIS A 5 -14.41 -14.89 -8.52
N LEU A 6 -13.77 -13.78 -8.15
CA LEU A 6 -12.43 -13.75 -7.58
C LEU A 6 -12.40 -12.75 -6.42
N TRP A 7 -11.75 -13.12 -5.34
CA TRP A 7 -11.47 -12.27 -4.18
C TRP A 7 -9.95 -12.20 -3.95
N ASP A 8 -9.51 -11.35 -3.03
CA ASP A 8 -8.13 -10.86 -2.88
C ASP A 8 -7.76 -9.78 -3.92
N SER A 9 -7.41 -8.58 -3.42
CA SER A 9 -7.08 -7.43 -4.26
C SER A 9 -5.87 -7.68 -5.16
N HIS A 10 -4.85 -8.38 -4.67
CA HIS A 10 -3.63 -8.68 -5.43
C HIS A 10 -3.95 -9.65 -6.58
N ALA A 11 -4.74 -10.70 -6.29
CA ALA A 11 -5.19 -11.65 -7.31
C ALA A 11 -6.07 -10.96 -8.37
N ILE A 12 -6.97 -10.08 -7.96
CA ILE A 12 -7.84 -9.29 -8.86
C ILE A 12 -7.00 -8.36 -9.75
N MET A 13 -6.01 -7.66 -9.19
CA MET A 13 -5.13 -6.78 -9.98
C MET A 13 -4.35 -7.58 -11.03
N ILE A 14 -3.76 -8.71 -10.66
CA ILE A 14 -3.07 -9.60 -11.61
C ILE A 14 -4.04 -10.08 -12.69
N TYR A 15 -5.23 -10.54 -12.32
CA TYR A 15 -6.25 -11.00 -13.26
C TYR A 15 -6.62 -9.92 -14.28
N PHE A 16 -6.84 -8.68 -13.83
CA PHE A 16 -7.16 -7.59 -14.74
C PHE A 16 -6.01 -7.22 -15.66
N MET A 17 -4.77 -7.27 -15.17
CA MET A 17 -3.61 -7.01 -16.03
C MET A 17 -3.42 -8.11 -17.08
N GLU A 18 -3.60 -9.38 -16.72
CA GLU A 18 -3.50 -10.50 -17.66
C GLU A 18 -4.64 -10.53 -18.69
N LYS A 19 -5.86 -10.17 -18.28
CA LYS A 19 -7.04 -10.27 -19.15
C LYS A 19 -7.31 -9.01 -19.98
N TYR A 20 -7.08 -7.83 -19.42
CA TYR A 20 -7.48 -6.54 -20.00
C TYR A 20 -6.33 -5.56 -20.22
N GLY A 21 -5.14 -5.84 -19.67
CA GLY A 21 -3.96 -5.00 -19.86
C GLY A 21 -3.61 -4.90 -21.35
N LYS A 22 -3.75 -3.69 -21.92
CA LYS A 22 -3.44 -3.45 -23.34
C LYS A 22 -1.93 -3.41 -23.59
N ASP A 23 -1.16 -2.96 -22.60
CA ASP A 23 0.29 -3.05 -22.55
C ASP A 23 0.70 -3.71 -21.23
N SER A 24 1.90 -4.28 -21.20
CA SER A 24 2.47 -4.90 -20.00
C SER A 24 3.12 -3.86 -19.07
N SER A 25 2.69 -2.60 -19.11
CA SER A 25 3.35 -1.51 -18.38
C SER A 25 3.20 -1.67 -16.87
N LEU A 26 1.98 -1.93 -16.40
CA LEU A 26 1.68 -2.07 -14.97
C LEU A 26 1.98 -3.47 -14.41
N TYR A 27 2.13 -4.47 -15.28
CA TYR A 27 2.49 -5.83 -14.91
C TYR A 27 3.40 -6.45 -16.00
N PRO A 28 4.73 -6.29 -15.89
CA PRO A 28 5.68 -6.68 -16.93
C PRO A 28 5.65 -8.19 -17.19
N LYS A 29 5.97 -8.58 -18.43
CA LYS A 29 6.10 -10.00 -18.84
C LYS A 29 7.50 -10.57 -18.67
N ASP A 30 8.52 -9.69 -18.60
CA ASP A 30 9.86 -10.08 -18.22
C ASP A 30 9.85 -10.78 -16.85
N ILE A 31 10.51 -11.92 -16.76
CA ILE A 31 10.39 -12.83 -15.60
C ILE A 31 10.95 -12.17 -14.34
N GLU A 32 12.08 -11.48 -14.43
CA GLU A 32 12.74 -10.86 -13.29
C GLU A 32 11.94 -9.65 -12.79
N SER A 33 11.51 -8.79 -13.70
CA SER A 33 10.66 -7.64 -13.39
C SER A 33 9.32 -8.08 -12.78
N ARG A 34 8.71 -9.13 -13.32
CA ARG A 34 7.48 -9.72 -12.78
C ARG A 34 7.69 -10.33 -11.40
N ALA A 35 8.82 -10.99 -11.18
CA ALA A 35 9.16 -11.56 -9.87
C ALA A 35 9.27 -10.46 -8.81
N LEU A 36 9.86 -9.31 -9.14
CA LEU A 36 9.89 -8.15 -8.25
C LEU A 36 8.48 -7.63 -7.96
N VAL A 37 7.62 -7.42 -8.97
CA VAL A 37 6.23 -6.99 -8.73
C VAL A 37 5.50 -7.97 -7.82
N ASN A 38 5.61 -9.27 -8.08
CA ASN A 38 4.97 -10.30 -7.26
C ASN A 38 5.51 -10.32 -5.83
N GLN A 39 6.83 -10.19 -5.64
CA GLN A 39 7.44 -10.11 -4.31
C GLN A 39 6.82 -8.96 -3.50
N ARG A 40 6.61 -7.80 -4.13
CA ARG A 40 6.03 -6.62 -3.48
C ARG A 40 4.54 -6.80 -3.17
N LEU A 41 3.78 -7.42 -4.07
CA LEU A 41 2.37 -7.79 -3.82
C LEU A 41 2.24 -8.80 -2.66
N PHE A 42 3.10 -9.81 -2.62
CA PHE A 42 3.12 -10.76 -1.51
C PHE A 42 3.54 -10.10 -0.21
N PHE A 43 4.53 -9.20 -0.24
CA PHE A 43 4.89 -8.39 0.93
C PHE A 43 3.68 -7.58 1.45
N ASP A 44 2.93 -6.93 0.54
CA ASP A 44 1.74 -6.17 0.94
C ASP A 44 0.70 -7.08 1.58
N GLY A 45 0.28 -8.14 0.89
CA GLY A 45 -0.79 -9.02 1.36
C GLY A 45 -0.44 -9.86 2.59
N SER A 46 0.80 -10.35 2.70
CA SER A 46 1.19 -11.28 3.77
C SER A 46 1.79 -10.61 5.00
N ASP A 47 2.30 -9.38 4.88
CA ASP A 47 2.99 -8.70 5.98
C ASP A 47 2.46 -7.27 6.21
N LEU A 48 2.57 -6.36 5.24
CA LEU A 48 2.21 -4.94 5.43
C LEU A 48 0.71 -4.77 5.76
N PHE A 49 -0.18 -5.20 4.88
CA PHE A 49 -1.63 -5.10 5.07
C PHE A 49 -2.11 -6.00 6.21
N ALA A 50 -1.61 -7.23 6.30
CA ALA A 50 -1.99 -8.17 7.34
C ALA A 50 -1.73 -7.61 8.75
N ARG A 51 -0.56 -7.00 8.96
CA ARG A 51 -0.23 -6.37 10.24
C ARG A 51 -0.93 -5.03 10.42
N HIS A 52 -1.12 -4.23 9.37
CA HIS A 52 -1.99 -3.05 9.44
C HIS A 52 -3.38 -3.40 9.98
N ILE A 53 -4.01 -4.47 9.50
CA ILE A 53 -5.27 -5.00 10.05
C ILE A 53 -5.14 -5.42 11.51
N GLY A 54 -4.00 -6.01 11.90
CA GLY A 54 -3.70 -6.31 13.30
C GLY A 54 -3.65 -5.08 14.20
N VAL A 55 -3.20 -3.93 13.68
CA VAL A 55 -3.14 -2.65 14.39
C VAL A 55 -4.51 -1.98 14.48
N VAL A 56 -5.25 -1.89 13.36
CA VAL A 56 -6.53 -1.17 13.33
C VAL A 56 -7.72 -2.01 13.80
N GLY A 57 -7.62 -3.34 13.74
CA GLY A 57 -8.69 -4.25 14.16
C GLY A 57 -9.12 -4.05 15.61
N PRO A 58 -8.20 -3.97 16.59
CA PRO A 58 -8.55 -3.65 17.97
C PRO A 58 -9.23 -2.29 18.13
N LEU A 59 -8.78 -1.27 17.40
CA LEU A 59 -9.37 0.08 17.43
C LEU A 59 -10.80 0.08 16.88
N LEU A 60 -11.02 -0.60 15.75
CA LEU A 60 -12.31 -0.57 15.03
C LEU A 60 -13.35 -1.53 15.60
N PHE A 61 -12.94 -2.62 16.25
CA PHE A 61 -13.84 -3.72 16.60
C PHE A 61 -13.71 -4.24 18.04
N ARG A 62 -12.78 -3.72 18.85
CA ARG A 62 -12.50 -4.24 20.21
C ARG A 62 -12.24 -3.15 21.25
N ASP A 63 -12.85 -1.99 21.07
CA ASP A 63 -12.86 -0.86 22.02
C ASP A 63 -11.48 -0.28 22.42
N ALA A 64 -10.40 -0.61 21.70
CA ALA A 64 -9.11 0.03 21.93
C ALA A 64 -9.17 1.50 21.49
N THR A 65 -8.49 2.39 22.22
CA THR A 65 -8.50 3.85 21.93
C THR A 65 -7.13 4.44 21.63
N GLU A 66 -6.09 3.62 21.68
CA GLU A 66 -4.70 4.01 21.48
C GLU A 66 -3.90 2.89 20.79
N LEU A 67 -2.81 3.27 20.14
CA LEU A 67 -1.84 2.35 19.56
C LEU A 67 -0.87 1.91 20.66
N THR A 68 -0.49 0.63 20.66
CA THR A 68 0.55 0.15 21.56
C THR A 68 1.95 0.53 21.05
N GLU A 69 2.95 0.54 21.92
CA GLU A 69 4.36 0.71 21.50
C GLU A 69 4.79 -0.34 20.46
N LYS A 70 4.25 -1.55 20.57
CA LYS A 70 4.48 -2.63 19.61
C LYS A 70 3.91 -2.27 18.23
N ASP A 71 2.72 -1.69 18.18
CA ASP A 71 2.09 -1.28 16.92
C ASP A 71 2.88 -0.16 16.24
N ILE A 72 3.33 0.83 17.03
CA ILE A 72 4.14 1.95 16.55
C ILE A 72 5.47 1.44 15.98
N LYS A 73 6.15 0.55 16.70
CA LYS A 73 7.42 -0.04 16.25
C LYS A 73 7.23 -0.82 14.95
N LEU A 74 6.17 -1.62 14.86
CA LEU A 74 5.87 -2.41 13.68
C LEU A 74 5.63 -1.53 12.45
N VAL A 75 4.90 -0.42 12.61
CA VAL A 75 4.68 0.54 11.51
C VAL A 75 6.00 1.18 11.07
N ALA A 76 6.88 1.53 12.00
CA ALA A 76 8.19 2.07 11.67
C ALA A 76 9.04 1.06 10.86
N GLU A 77 9.06 -0.21 11.27
CA GLU A 77 9.74 -1.30 10.53
C GLU A 77 9.21 -1.43 9.09
N HIS A 78 7.91 -1.25 8.87
CA HIS A 78 7.33 -1.26 7.53
C HIS A 78 7.72 -0.07 6.68
N TYR A 79 7.80 1.12 7.26
CA TYR A 79 8.31 2.29 6.56
C TYR A 79 9.78 2.10 6.17
N ASP A 80 10.61 1.51 7.04
CA ASP A 80 12.00 1.19 6.71
C ASP A 80 12.10 0.23 5.50
N ILE A 81 11.26 -0.81 5.44
CA ILE A 81 11.24 -1.76 4.31
C ILE A 81 10.82 -1.08 3.01
N VAL A 82 9.76 -0.26 3.05
CA VAL A 82 9.25 0.44 1.86
C VAL A 82 10.27 1.49 1.38
N GLU A 83 10.92 2.19 2.30
CA GLU A 83 12.00 3.14 1.99
C GLU A 83 13.17 2.43 1.29
N HIS A 84 13.54 1.23 1.76
CA HIS A 84 14.59 0.42 1.14
C HIS A 84 14.18 -0.12 -0.25
N PHE A 85 12.92 -0.52 -0.46
CA PHE A 85 12.44 -0.91 -1.80
C PHE A 85 12.53 0.20 -2.84
N LEU A 86 12.46 1.46 -2.38
CA LEU A 86 12.58 2.65 -3.22
C LEU A 86 14.03 3.13 -3.38
N GLU A 87 15.00 2.45 -2.76
CA GLU A 87 16.41 2.81 -2.88
C GLU A 87 16.90 2.55 -4.31
N GLY A 88 17.35 3.62 -4.99
CA GLY A 88 17.84 3.54 -6.37
C GLY A 88 16.76 3.35 -7.44
N THR A 89 15.48 3.42 -7.10
CA THR A 89 14.35 3.21 -8.03
C THR A 89 13.30 4.32 -7.91
N LYS A 90 12.51 4.53 -8.97
CA LYS A 90 11.40 5.51 -8.94
C LYS A 90 10.12 4.96 -8.29
N PHE A 91 9.93 3.66 -8.38
CA PHE A 91 8.72 2.94 -8.00
C PHE A 91 9.12 1.65 -7.27
N ILE A 92 8.19 1.07 -6.51
CA ILE A 92 8.44 0.00 -5.53
C ILE A 92 9.05 -1.27 -6.17
N ALA A 93 8.82 -1.49 -7.45
CA ALA A 93 9.33 -2.63 -8.21
C ALA A 93 10.28 -2.24 -9.36
N GLY A 94 10.72 -0.97 -9.45
CA GLY A 94 11.62 -0.53 -10.52
C GLY A 94 11.44 0.93 -10.93
N ASN A 95 11.67 1.24 -12.21
CA ASN A 95 11.61 2.61 -12.72
C ASN A 95 10.30 2.98 -13.40
N GLU A 96 9.40 2.02 -13.57
CA GLU A 96 8.05 2.20 -14.09
C GLU A 96 7.02 1.86 -13.01
N VAL A 97 5.87 2.52 -13.04
CA VAL A 97 4.77 2.27 -12.10
C VAL A 97 4.14 0.90 -12.37
N THR A 98 3.82 0.17 -11.31
CA THR A 98 3.22 -1.17 -11.41
C THR A 98 2.02 -1.34 -10.48
N ILE A 99 1.32 -2.47 -10.59
CA ILE A 99 0.26 -2.84 -9.65
C ILE A 99 0.78 -3.00 -8.21
N ALA A 100 2.07 -3.26 -8.00
CA ALA A 100 2.67 -3.28 -6.65
C ALA A 100 2.67 -1.89 -6.01
N ASP A 101 2.94 -0.84 -6.79
CA ASP A 101 2.87 0.54 -6.31
C ASP A 101 1.45 0.89 -5.89
N ILE A 102 0.46 0.53 -6.69
CA ILE A 102 -0.96 0.77 -6.40
C ILE A 102 -1.36 0.08 -5.08
N SER A 103 -0.98 -1.18 -4.90
CA SER A 103 -1.28 -1.96 -3.69
C SER A 103 -0.69 -1.32 -2.44
N ILE A 104 0.64 -1.14 -2.44
CA ILE A 104 1.36 -0.64 -1.26
C ILE A 104 1.01 0.82 -0.99
N TRP A 105 0.73 1.63 -2.01
CA TRP A 105 0.32 3.02 -1.82
C TRP A 105 -1.02 3.10 -1.07
N CYS A 106 -2.00 2.28 -1.41
CA CYS A 106 -3.26 2.20 -0.66
C CYS A 106 -3.02 1.86 0.82
N THR A 107 -2.18 0.86 1.10
CA THR A 107 -1.89 0.45 2.48
C THR A 107 -1.13 1.55 3.24
N ILE A 108 -0.11 2.16 2.64
CA ILE A 108 0.68 3.25 3.27
C ILE A 108 -0.17 4.49 3.50
N THR A 109 -1.06 4.85 2.57
CA THR A 109 -2.04 5.94 2.77
C THR A 109 -2.89 5.68 4.00
N ASN A 110 -3.40 4.46 4.18
CA ASN A 110 -4.21 4.12 5.36
C ASN A 110 -3.39 4.12 6.66
N ILE A 111 -2.16 3.59 6.65
CA ILE A 111 -1.29 3.62 7.83
C ILE A 111 -0.99 5.08 8.25
N SER A 112 -0.78 5.96 7.28
CA SER A 112 -0.47 7.37 7.52
C SER A 112 -1.57 8.15 8.27
N THR A 113 -2.81 7.64 8.29
CA THR A 113 -3.93 8.30 8.99
C THR A 113 -3.82 8.21 10.51
N TYR A 114 -3.10 7.21 11.02
CA TYR A 114 -2.91 6.99 12.46
C TYR A 114 -1.45 7.00 12.90
N SER A 115 -0.53 6.79 11.95
CA SER A 115 0.91 6.88 12.18
C SER A 115 1.55 7.61 11.01
N PRO A 116 1.56 8.96 11.02
CA PRO A 116 2.09 9.75 9.93
C PRO A 116 3.52 9.36 9.56
N VAL A 117 3.83 9.36 8.26
CA VAL A 117 5.18 9.09 7.77
C VAL A 117 6.10 10.24 8.20
N ASP A 118 7.21 9.93 8.86
CA ASP A 118 8.27 10.90 9.12
C ASP A 118 9.03 11.18 7.82
N LEU A 119 8.59 12.20 7.09
CA LEU A 119 9.11 12.53 5.75
C LEU A 119 10.57 13.01 5.74
N GLU A 120 11.15 13.31 6.91
CA GLU A 120 12.58 13.62 7.02
C GLU A 120 13.42 12.33 7.12
N LYS A 121 12.87 11.28 7.75
CA LYS A 121 13.50 9.95 7.78
C LYS A 121 13.27 9.13 6.51
N PHE A 122 12.15 9.37 5.82
CA PHE A 122 11.71 8.58 4.67
C PHE A 122 11.62 9.42 3.38
N PRO A 123 12.74 9.96 2.87
CA PRO A 123 12.75 10.82 1.69
C PRO A 123 12.34 10.10 0.40
N ASN A 124 12.63 8.80 0.25
CA ASN A 124 12.23 8.04 -0.94
C ASN A 124 10.72 7.82 -0.95
N ILE A 125 10.11 7.46 0.19
CA ILE A 125 8.66 7.39 0.34
C ILE A 125 8.04 8.76 0.02
N LYS A 126 8.57 9.86 0.56
CA LYS A 126 8.09 11.22 0.26
C LYS A 126 8.07 11.51 -1.25
N ALA A 127 9.15 11.16 -1.95
CA ALA A 127 9.26 11.39 -3.39
C ALA A 127 8.33 10.46 -4.20
N TRP A 128 8.21 9.20 -3.80
CA TRP A 128 7.32 8.22 -4.41
C TRP A 128 5.85 8.59 -4.21
N TYR A 129 5.45 9.03 -3.02
CA TYR A 129 4.09 9.46 -2.71
C TYR A 129 3.64 10.59 -3.65
N LYS A 130 4.51 11.59 -3.88
CA LYS A 130 4.24 12.68 -4.83
C LYS A 130 4.04 12.19 -6.27
N ARG A 131 4.81 11.17 -6.69
CA ARG A 131 4.63 10.56 -8.01
C ARG A 131 3.28 9.83 -8.11
N MET A 132 2.91 9.10 -7.06
CA MET A 132 1.63 8.40 -6.99
C MET A 132 0.44 9.37 -7.00
N GLU A 133 0.52 10.47 -6.26
CA GLU A 133 -0.52 11.53 -6.25
C GLU A 133 -0.69 12.23 -7.60
N ALA A 134 0.36 12.26 -8.42
CA ALA A 134 0.31 12.87 -9.75
C ALA A 134 -0.30 11.95 -10.82
N LEU A 135 -0.60 10.68 -10.50
CA LEU A 135 -1.23 9.75 -11.45
C LEU A 135 -2.68 10.17 -11.74
N PRO A 136 -3.17 10.00 -12.99
CA PRO A 136 -4.51 10.46 -13.37
C PRO A 136 -5.64 9.80 -12.58
N TYR A 137 -5.39 8.60 -12.03
CA TYR A 137 -6.32 7.82 -11.23
C TYR A 137 -6.08 7.91 -9.72
N ALA A 138 -5.16 8.77 -9.26
CA ALA A 138 -4.82 8.95 -7.84
C ALA A 138 -6.05 9.28 -6.97
N HIS A 139 -7.00 10.02 -7.52
CA HIS A 139 -8.22 10.46 -6.85
C HIS A 139 -9.08 9.31 -6.27
N PHE A 140 -9.02 8.11 -6.87
CA PHE A 140 -9.72 6.93 -6.35
C PHE A 140 -9.21 6.53 -4.96
N ASN A 141 -7.89 6.52 -4.77
CA ASN A 141 -7.28 6.22 -3.47
C ASN A 141 -7.48 7.39 -2.49
N THR A 142 -7.28 8.63 -2.93
CA THR A 142 -7.40 9.81 -2.06
C THR A 142 -8.79 9.94 -1.42
N LEU A 143 -9.87 9.61 -2.15
CA LEU A 143 -11.23 9.62 -1.61
C LEU A 143 -11.40 8.57 -0.50
N GLY A 144 -10.96 7.33 -0.75
CA GLY A 144 -11.03 6.24 0.22
C GLY A 144 -10.19 6.50 1.47
N GLY A 145 -8.96 7.00 1.29
CA GLY A 145 -8.06 7.35 2.38
C GLY A 145 -8.62 8.46 3.29
N LYS A 146 -9.30 9.47 2.72
CA LYS A 146 -9.99 10.50 3.52
C LYS A 146 -11.12 9.91 4.36
N LEU A 147 -11.96 9.06 3.76
CA LEU A 147 -13.03 8.38 4.50
C LEU A 147 -12.47 7.50 5.63
N PHE A 148 -11.38 6.77 5.35
CA PHE A 148 -10.71 5.97 6.37
C PHE A 148 -10.14 6.83 7.50
N ALA A 149 -9.51 7.96 7.18
CA ALA A 149 -9.01 8.91 8.18
C ALA A 149 -10.13 9.45 9.08
N GLU A 150 -11.29 9.79 8.51
CA GLU A 150 -12.48 10.22 9.26
C GLU A 150 -13.01 9.13 10.20
N VAL A 151 -12.93 7.86 9.79
CA VAL A 151 -13.26 6.73 10.67
C VAL A 151 -12.25 6.63 11.81
N MET A 152 -10.96 6.60 11.48
CA MET A 152 -9.88 6.44 12.48
C MET A 152 -9.85 7.57 13.51
N ALA A 153 -10.16 8.80 13.10
CA ALA A 153 -10.21 9.96 14.00
C ALA A 153 -11.26 9.83 15.11
N LYS A 154 -12.23 8.92 14.99
CA LYS A 154 -13.23 8.65 16.04
C LYS A 154 -12.69 7.73 17.14
N TYR A 155 -11.67 6.93 16.83
CA TYR A 155 -11.16 5.88 17.73
C TYR A 155 -9.82 6.25 18.36
N ILE A 156 -8.96 6.97 17.64
CA ILE A 156 -7.66 7.40 18.14
C ILE A 156 -7.83 8.68 18.92
N LYS A 157 -7.65 8.61 20.24
CA LYS A 157 -7.55 9.81 21.07
C LYS A 157 -6.21 10.50 20.78
N LYS A 158 -6.28 11.79 20.45
CA LYS A 158 -5.09 12.66 20.37
C LYS A 158 -4.57 13.00 21.77
#